data_AF-A0A357N9X7-F1
#
_entry.id   AF-A0A357N9X7-F1
#
_cell.length_a   1.000
_cell.length_b   1.000
_cell.length_c   1.000
_cell.angle_alpha   90.00
_cell.angle_beta   90.00
_cell.angle_gamma   90.00
#
_symmetry.space_group_name_H-M   'P 1'
#
loop_
_entity.id
_entity.type
_entity.pdbx_description
1 polymer ?
#
loop_
_entity_poly.entity_id
_entity_poly.type
_entity_poly.pdbx_seq_one_letter_code
_entity_poly.pdbx_strand_id
1 'polypeptide(L)'
;HILCTGSVVHHFFAGFGGGRKALLPGVSRYDTIRHNHSLMLEPGAVIGRLEGNPIYHDQVEGAEMCRPSFLLNVVLNEKKEFLKIFAGDYIKAHLACCGFVNEVYGTGVERETDLVIASCGGYPKDINVYQLQKTMDNAWCAVREGV
;
A
#
# COMPACT_ATOMS: atom_id res chain seq x y z
N HIS A 1 9.00 -24.19 -2.42
CA HIS A 1 8.71 -23.15 -1.41
C HIS A 1 8.79 -21.79 -2.08
N ILE A 2 7.86 -20.89 -1.76
CA ILE A 2 7.84 -19.50 -2.26
C ILE A 2 8.10 -18.59 -1.07
N LEU A 3 9.08 -17.69 -1.18
CA LEU A 3 9.42 -16.70 -0.16
C LEU A 3 9.19 -15.31 -0.72
N CYS A 4 8.41 -14.51 -0.01
CA CYS A 4 8.12 -13.12 -0.38
C CYS A 4 8.91 -12.16 0.49
N THR A 5 9.40 -11.09 -0.11
CA THR A 5 10.14 -10.04 0.59
C THR A 5 9.78 -8.66 0.03
N GLY A 6 9.92 -7.62 0.85
CA GLY A 6 9.70 -6.23 0.45
C GLY A 6 9.54 -5.27 1.62
N SER A 7 9.53 -3.98 1.33
CA SER A 7 9.14 -2.96 2.30
C SER A 7 7.64 -2.69 2.28
N VAL A 8 7.09 -2.23 3.40
CA VAL A 8 5.67 -1.93 3.54
C VAL A 8 5.49 -0.45 3.86
N VAL A 9 4.62 0.18 3.08
CA VAL A 9 4.11 1.55 3.25
C VAL A 9 2.62 1.54 2.86
N HIS A 10 1.88 2.59 3.19
CA HIS A 10 0.55 2.80 2.64
C HIS A 10 0.57 2.84 1.11
N HIS A 11 -0.50 2.36 0.49
CA HIS A 11 -0.65 2.35 -0.97
C HIS A 11 -2.05 2.84 -1.35
N PHE A 12 -2.10 3.91 -2.14
CA PHE A 12 -3.29 4.72 -2.40
C PHE A 12 -4.59 3.96 -2.75
N PHE A 13 -4.55 2.91 -3.58
CA PHE A 13 -5.75 2.08 -3.86
C PHE A 13 -5.74 0.68 -3.24
N ALA A 14 -4.58 0.19 -2.79
CA ALA A 14 -4.41 -1.23 -2.41
C ALA A 14 -4.31 -1.44 -0.90
N GLY A 15 -4.66 -0.41 -0.12
CA GLY A 15 -4.38 -0.33 1.31
C GLY A 15 -2.90 -0.12 1.62
N PHE A 16 -2.10 -1.16 1.39
CA PHE A 16 -0.67 -1.22 1.70
C PHE A 16 0.15 -1.92 0.61
N GLY A 17 1.45 -1.66 0.59
CA GLY A 17 2.44 -2.46 -0.16
C GLY A 17 2.70 -3.83 0.49
N GLY A 18 3.76 -4.53 0.06
CA GLY A 18 4.22 -5.79 0.68
C GLY A 18 3.26 -6.98 0.62
N GLY A 19 3.60 -8.04 1.35
CA GLY A 19 2.81 -9.27 1.44
C GLY A 19 2.50 -9.88 0.06
N ARG A 20 1.22 -10.13 -0.19
CA ARG A 20 0.65 -10.62 -1.46
C ARG A 20 1.10 -9.86 -2.72
N LYS A 21 1.45 -8.56 -2.60
CA LYS A 21 1.89 -7.74 -3.75
C LYS A 21 3.19 -8.22 -4.39
N ALA A 22 3.98 -9.02 -3.67
CA ALA A 22 5.14 -9.69 -4.23
C ALA A 22 4.76 -10.69 -5.35
N LEU A 23 3.56 -11.27 -5.32
CA LEU A 23 3.04 -12.13 -6.39
C LEU A 23 2.16 -11.37 -7.38
N LEU A 24 1.08 -10.74 -6.89
CA LEU A 24 0.14 -9.99 -7.70
C LEU A 24 0.17 -8.52 -7.25
N PRO A 25 0.81 -7.62 -8.01
CA PRO A 25 1.27 -7.76 -9.39
C PRO A 25 2.73 -8.23 -9.60
N GLY A 26 3.53 -8.41 -8.54
CA GLY A 26 5.00 -8.48 -8.62
C GLY A 26 5.60 -9.49 -9.61
N VAL A 27 4.96 -10.65 -9.81
CA VAL A 27 5.39 -11.69 -10.77
C VAL A 27 4.21 -12.25 -11.57
N SER A 28 3.25 -11.38 -11.89
CA SER A 28 2.01 -11.76 -12.60
C SER A 28 2.06 -11.40 -14.10
N ARG A 29 1.22 -12.07 -14.90
CA ARG A 29 1.06 -11.73 -16.32
C ARG A 29 0.42 -10.35 -16.48
N TYR A 30 0.80 -9.62 -17.52
CA TYR A 30 0.34 -8.25 -17.78
C TYR A 30 -1.19 -8.09 -17.76
N ASP A 31 -1.92 -9.02 -18.37
CA ASP A 31 -3.39 -8.96 -18.40
C ASP A 31 -4.01 -9.11 -17.00
N THR A 32 -3.43 -9.97 -16.15
CA THR A 32 -3.83 -10.12 -14.74
C THR A 32 -3.57 -8.82 -13.97
N ILE A 33 -2.42 -8.19 -14.19
CA ILE A 33 -2.08 -6.91 -13.57
C ILE A 33 -3.11 -5.85 -13.97
N ARG A 34 -3.43 -5.75 -15.27
CA ARG A 34 -4.42 -4.78 -15.78
C ARG A 34 -5.81 -5.02 -15.21
N HIS A 35 -6.24 -6.27 -15.13
CA HIS A 35 -7.52 -6.61 -14.53
C HIS A 35 -7.58 -6.16 -13.07
N ASN A 36 -6.61 -6.58 -12.24
CA ASN A 36 -6.52 -6.13 -10.85
C ASN A 36 -6.56 -4.59 -10.77
N HIS A 37 -5.73 -3.89 -11.56
CA HIS A 37 -5.67 -2.42 -11.51
C HIS A 37 -6.96 -1.73 -11.98
N SER A 38 -7.78 -2.35 -12.83
CA SER A 38 -9.09 -1.77 -13.19
C SER A 38 -10.04 -1.65 -11.99
N LEU A 39 -9.84 -2.47 -10.94
CA LEU A 39 -10.60 -2.40 -9.69
C LEU A 39 -10.24 -1.16 -8.85
N MET A 40 -9.26 -0.35 -9.24
CA MET A 40 -8.86 0.84 -8.45
C MET A 40 -9.95 1.90 -8.38
N LEU A 41 -10.94 1.84 -9.27
CA LEU A 41 -12.08 2.77 -9.30
C LEU A 41 -13.27 2.26 -8.48
N GLU A 42 -13.20 1.03 -7.97
CA GLU A 42 -14.28 0.44 -7.21
C GLU A 42 -14.35 1.02 -5.78
N PRO A 43 -15.56 1.16 -5.21
CA PRO A 43 -15.72 1.57 -3.82
C PRO A 43 -14.88 0.70 -2.88
N GLY A 44 -14.15 1.34 -1.97
CA GLY A 44 -13.32 0.65 -0.98
C GLY A 44 -11.87 0.38 -1.41
N ALA A 45 -11.50 0.63 -2.68
CA ALA A 45 -10.12 0.64 -3.15
C ALA A 45 -9.38 1.91 -2.67
N VAL A 46 -9.16 2.01 -1.36
CA VAL A 46 -8.63 3.21 -0.71
C VAL A 46 -7.39 2.92 0.14
N ILE A 47 -6.66 3.99 0.46
CA ILE A 47 -5.42 3.93 1.24
C ILE A 47 -5.68 3.39 2.65
N GLY A 48 -4.75 2.57 3.15
CA GLY A 48 -4.84 2.00 4.51
C GLY A 48 -5.97 0.98 4.75
N ARG A 49 -6.85 0.72 3.76
CA ARG A 49 -7.94 -0.26 3.88
C ARG A 49 -7.60 -1.58 3.20
N LEU A 50 -7.67 -2.67 3.96
CA LEU A 50 -7.56 -4.05 3.45
C LEU A 50 -8.93 -4.73 3.41
N GLU A 51 -9.66 -4.71 4.53
CA GLU A 51 -11.00 -5.30 4.60
C GLU A 51 -11.98 -4.54 3.71
N GLY A 52 -12.78 -5.27 2.94
CA GLY A 52 -13.65 -4.70 1.90
C GLY A 52 -12.93 -4.01 0.73
N ASN A 53 -11.60 -4.11 0.58
CA ASN A 53 -10.88 -3.54 -0.56
C ASN A 53 -10.80 -4.57 -1.72
N PRO A 54 -11.45 -4.32 -2.87
CA PRO A 54 -11.50 -5.29 -3.97
C PRO A 54 -10.13 -5.58 -4.58
N ILE A 55 -9.23 -4.58 -4.65
CA ILE A 55 -7.85 -4.77 -5.09
C ILE A 55 -7.13 -5.77 -4.19
N TYR A 56 -7.28 -5.62 -2.87
CA TYR A 56 -6.62 -6.48 -1.91
C TYR A 56 -7.15 -7.91 -1.98
N HIS A 57 -8.47 -8.08 -2.04
CA HIS A 57 -9.10 -9.40 -2.10
C HIS A 57 -8.69 -10.18 -3.35
N ASP A 58 -8.69 -9.55 -4.53
CA ASP A 58 -8.20 -10.16 -5.77
C ASP A 58 -6.70 -10.52 -5.69
N GLN A 59 -5.89 -9.67 -5.06
CA GLN A 59 -4.47 -9.96 -4.84
C GLN A 59 -4.23 -11.13 -3.88
N VAL A 60 -5.05 -11.27 -2.84
CA VAL A 60 -4.99 -12.39 -1.90
C VAL A 60 -5.43 -13.67 -2.59
N GLU A 61 -6.56 -13.66 -3.30
CA GLU A 61 -7.04 -14.80 -4.08
C GLU A 61 -5.96 -15.30 -5.06
N GLY A 62 -5.39 -14.39 -5.85
CA GLY A 62 -4.32 -14.73 -6.78
C GLY A 62 -3.05 -15.25 -6.10
N ALA A 63 -2.71 -14.73 -4.91
CA ALA A 63 -1.58 -15.23 -4.13
C ALA A 63 -1.85 -16.62 -3.53
N GLU A 64 -3.09 -16.93 -3.13
CA GLU A 64 -3.45 -18.25 -2.58
C GLU A 64 -3.35 -19.37 -3.61
N MET A 65 -3.55 -19.08 -4.91
CA MET A 65 -3.32 -20.05 -5.99
C MET A 65 -1.88 -20.62 -5.97
N CYS A 66 -0.92 -19.82 -5.51
CA CYS A 66 0.48 -20.17 -5.32
C CYS A 66 0.96 -19.71 -3.94
N ARG A 67 0.30 -20.20 -2.88
CA ARG A 67 0.47 -19.69 -1.50
C ARG A 67 1.95 -19.54 -1.09
N PRO A 68 2.41 -18.34 -0.71
CA PRO A 68 3.74 -18.14 -0.13
C PRO A 68 3.96 -18.98 1.12
N SER A 69 5.11 -19.64 1.19
CA SER A 69 5.53 -20.43 2.35
C SER A 69 6.06 -19.56 3.49
N PHE A 70 6.57 -18.36 3.17
CA PHE A 70 7.13 -17.44 4.16
C PHE A 70 7.14 -16.00 3.62
N LEU A 71 7.03 -15.03 4.53
CA LEU A 71 7.18 -13.61 4.25
C LEU A 71 8.29 -13.01 5.12
N LEU A 72 9.05 -12.07 4.56
CA LEU A 72 9.91 -11.13 5.28
C LEU A 72 9.57 -9.72 4.81
N ASN A 73 8.91 -8.93 5.65
CA ASN A 73 8.57 -7.54 5.34
C ASN A 73 9.24 -6.58 6.31
N VAL A 74 9.63 -5.42 5.80
CA VAL A 74 10.36 -4.41 6.57
C VAL A 74 9.67 -3.06 6.51
N VAL A 75 9.83 -2.29 7.58
CA VAL A 75 9.39 -0.89 7.67
C VAL A 75 10.63 -0.04 7.90
N LEU A 76 10.77 1.04 7.14
CA LEU A 76 12.01 1.83 7.07
C LEU A 76 11.76 3.29 7.44
N ASN A 77 12.72 4.00 8.03
CA ASN A 77 12.61 5.45 8.16
C ASN A 77 12.97 6.16 6.84
N GLU A 78 12.92 7.49 6.85
CA GLU A 78 13.28 8.35 5.72
C GLU A 78 14.74 8.18 5.26
N LYS A 79 15.63 7.74 6.17
CA LYS A 79 17.04 7.43 5.89
C LYS A 79 17.25 6.00 5.37
N LYS A 80 16.16 5.24 5.12
CA LYS A 80 16.15 3.83 4.70
C LYS A 80 16.72 2.87 5.75
N GLU A 81 16.74 3.27 7.02
CA GLU A 81 17.16 2.42 8.13
C GLU A 81 15.97 1.59 8.62
N PHE A 82 16.24 0.37 9.09
CA PHE A 82 15.20 -0.53 9.57
C PHE A 82 14.58 -0.02 10.86
N LEU A 83 13.26 0.19 10.85
CA LEU A 83 12.48 0.42 12.06
C LEU A 83 12.03 -0.90 12.67
N LYS A 84 11.53 -1.82 11.84
CA LYS A 84 11.05 -3.13 12.29
C LYS A 84 11.00 -4.14 11.14
N ILE A 85 11.14 -5.41 11.48
CA ILE A 85 11.07 -6.56 10.56
C ILE A 85 9.92 -7.47 11.02
N PHE A 86 9.13 -7.95 10.08
CA PHE A 86 8.03 -8.87 10.28
C PHE A 86 8.25 -10.10 9.40
N ALA A 87 8.25 -11.29 10.02
CA ALA A 87 8.51 -12.52 9.30
C ALA A 87 7.63 -13.67 9.79
N GLY A 88 7.25 -14.58 8.88
CA GLY A 88 6.40 -15.72 9.20
C GLY A 88 5.35 -16.03 8.13
N ASP A 89 4.16 -16.46 8.56
CA ASP A 89 3.01 -16.63 7.67
C ASP A 89 2.70 -15.33 6.93
N TYR A 90 2.50 -15.42 5.62
CA TYR A 90 2.49 -14.23 4.77
C TYR A 90 1.29 -13.30 5.01
N ILE A 91 0.15 -13.83 5.48
CA ILE A 91 -1.01 -12.99 5.83
C ILE A 91 -0.78 -12.40 7.21
N LYS A 92 -0.49 -13.23 8.22
CA LYS A 92 -0.37 -12.78 9.61
C LYS A 92 0.78 -11.78 9.79
N ALA A 93 1.94 -12.05 9.19
CA ALA A 93 3.08 -11.15 9.27
C ALA A 93 2.83 -9.85 8.51
N HIS A 94 2.13 -9.89 7.37
CA HIS A 94 1.75 -8.69 6.63
C HIS A 94 0.75 -7.83 7.39
N LEU A 95 -0.31 -8.42 7.98
CA LEU A 95 -1.29 -7.69 8.78
C LEU A 95 -0.65 -7.02 10.01
N ALA A 96 0.24 -7.72 10.72
CA ALA A 96 0.99 -7.14 11.83
C ALA A 96 1.90 -5.98 11.37
N CYS A 97 2.52 -6.12 10.20
CA CYS A 97 3.31 -5.06 9.57
C CYS A 97 2.46 -3.84 9.21
N CYS A 98 1.28 -4.05 8.61
CA CYS A 98 0.33 -2.98 8.27
C CYS A 98 -0.16 -2.21 9.51
N GLY A 99 -0.42 -2.92 10.62
CA GLY A 99 -0.73 -2.29 11.90
C GLY A 99 0.37 -1.32 12.36
N PHE A 100 1.63 -1.78 12.32
CA PHE A 100 2.78 -0.92 12.67
C PHE A 100 2.98 0.22 11.67
N VAL A 101 2.73 0.01 10.37
CA VAL A 101 2.78 1.07 9.37
C VAL A 101 1.75 2.17 9.67
N ASN A 102 0.55 1.82 10.13
CA ASN A 102 -0.44 2.80 10.59
C ASN A 102 0.05 3.59 11.81
N GLU A 103 0.69 2.93 12.78
CA GLU A 103 1.24 3.59 13.97
C GLU A 103 2.38 4.57 13.63
N VAL A 104 3.24 4.23 12.67
CA VAL A 104 4.44 5.00 12.35
C VAL A 104 4.19 6.10 11.33
N TYR A 105 3.40 5.83 10.29
CA TYR A 105 3.18 6.78 9.17
C TYR A 105 1.78 7.37 9.13
N GLY A 106 0.82 6.79 9.87
CA GLY A 106 -0.53 7.33 9.95
C GLY A 106 -0.54 8.61 10.77
N THR A 107 -1.32 9.59 10.33
CA THR A 107 -1.61 10.81 11.10
C THR A 107 -3.10 11.04 11.17
N GLY A 108 -3.59 11.42 12.34
CA GLY A 108 -4.95 11.89 12.48
C GLY A 108 -5.11 13.25 11.80
N VAL A 109 -6.25 13.45 11.14
CA VAL A 109 -6.68 14.76 10.62
C VAL A 109 -7.86 15.20 11.49
N GLU A 110 -7.65 16.18 12.36
CA GLU A 110 -8.69 16.64 13.30
C GLU A 110 -9.87 17.30 12.60
N ARG A 111 -9.59 17.99 11.48
CA ARG A 111 -10.59 18.63 10.63
C ARG A 111 -10.07 18.76 9.21
N GLU A 112 -10.98 18.69 8.26
CA GLU A 112 -10.70 19.06 6.86
C GLU A 112 -10.46 20.57 6.72
N THR A 113 -9.66 20.95 5.74
CA THR A 113 -9.20 22.32 5.52
C THR A 113 -9.46 22.78 4.09
N ASP A 114 -9.61 24.10 3.90
CA ASP A 114 -9.85 24.70 2.58
C ASP A 114 -8.60 24.67 1.67
N LEU A 115 -7.41 24.47 2.25
CA LEU A 115 -6.15 24.43 1.50
C LEU A 115 -5.18 23.45 2.15
N VAL A 116 -4.72 22.47 1.36
CA VAL A 116 -3.65 21.55 1.75
C VAL A 116 -2.44 21.78 0.85
N ILE A 117 -1.27 21.98 1.47
CA ILE A 117 0.01 22.04 0.78
C ILE A 117 0.73 20.71 1.03
N ALA A 118 1.03 19.97 -0.04
CA ALA A 118 1.67 18.67 0.04
C ALA A 118 2.88 18.58 -0.91
N SER A 119 3.82 17.69 -0.59
CA SER A 119 4.99 17.38 -1.40
C SER A 119 5.14 15.88 -1.55
N CYS A 120 5.66 15.42 -2.69
CA CYS A 120 5.97 14.02 -2.92
C CYS A 120 7.18 13.50 -2.09
N GLY A 121 7.81 14.39 -1.31
CA GLY A 121 8.93 14.03 -0.43
C GLY A 121 10.29 14.01 -1.14
N GLY A 122 10.41 14.65 -2.30
CA GLY A 122 11.67 14.79 -3.05
C GLY A 122 12.04 13.58 -3.90
N TYR A 123 13.15 13.70 -4.62
CA TYR A 123 13.69 12.64 -5.48
C TYR A 123 14.06 11.39 -4.67
N PRO A 124 13.72 10.16 -5.13
CA PRO A 124 13.14 9.83 -6.43
C PRO A 124 11.60 9.74 -6.45
N LYS A 125 10.91 10.14 -5.39
CA LYS A 125 9.45 9.99 -5.28
C LYS A 125 8.68 11.04 -6.09
N ASP A 126 9.30 12.18 -6.37
CA ASP A 126 8.76 13.29 -7.17
C ASP A 126 9.16 13.26 -8.66
N ILE A 127 9.70 12.13 -9.14
CA ILE A 127 10.32 12.02 -10.47
C ILE A 127 9.38 12.37 -11.64
N ASN A 128 8.06 12.20 -11.48
CA ASN A 128 7.08 12.53 -12.50
C ASN A 128 5.68 12.75 -11.92
N VAL A 129 4.78 13.29 -12.74
CA VAL A 129 3.37 13.56 -12.41
C VAL A 129 2.61 12.28 -12.06
N TYR A 130 3.00 11.13 -12.61
CA TYR A 130 2.34 9.85 -12.29
C TYR A 130 2.57 9.45 -10.83
N GLN A 131 3.77 9.64 -10.28
CA GLN A 131 4.04 9.36 -8.86
C GLN A 131 3.37 10.38 -7.93
N LEU A 132 3.16 11.62 -8.41
CA LEU A 132 2.48 12.67 -7.64
C LEU A 132 1.06 12.28 -7.22
N GLN A 133 0.38 11.42 -7.98
CA GLN A 133 -0.95 10.92 -7.62
C GLN A 133 -1.00 10.39 -6.17
N LYS A 134 0.02 9.65 -5.71
CA LYS A 134 0.08 9.11 -4.35
C LYS A 134 0.01 10.20 -3.27
N THR A 135 0.63 11.34 -3.54
CA THR A 135 0.60 12.51 -2.64
C THR A 135 -0.77 13.16 -2.66
N MET A 136 -1.39 13.25 -3.83
CA MET A 136 -2.75 13.79 -3.98
C MET A 136 -3.77 12.96 -3.22
N ASP A 137 -3.70 11.64 -3.27
CA ASP A 137 -4.58 10.76 -2.50
C ASP A 137 -4.45 10.97 -0.99
N ASN A 138 -3.24 11.22 -0.49
CA ASN A 138 -3.03 11.56 0.92
C ASN A 138 -3.59 12.94 1.27
N ALA A 139 -3.34 13.93 0.40
CA ALA A 139 -3.79 15.30 0.61
C ALA A 139 -5.32 15.40 0.58
N TRP A 140 -5.97 14.65 -0.31
CA TRP A 140 -7.42 14.58 -0.45
C TRP A 140 -8.12 14.25 0.87
N CYS A 141 -7.52 13.38 1.71
CA CYS A 141 -8.07 13.03 3.02
C CYS A 141 -8.14 14.21 4.02
N ALA A 142 -7.52 15.35 3.72
CA ALA A 142 -7.50 16.53 4.59
C ALA A 142 -8.11 17.79 3.94
N VAL A 143 -8.61 17.68 2.70
CA VAL A 143 -9.27 18.78 1.98
C VAL A 143 -10.78 18.70 2.21
N ARG A 144 -11.43 19.85 2.43
CA ARG A 144 -12.89 19.92 2.55
C ARG A 144 -13.55 19.61 1.20
N GLU A 145 -14.62 18.81 1.22
CA GLU A 145 -15.41 18.52 0.02
C GLU A 145 -15.96 19.80 -0.65
N GLY A 146 -15.85 19.88 -1.97
CA GLY A 146 -16.38 21.00 -2.77
C GLY A 146 -15.43 22.18 -2.95
N VAL A 147 -14.19 22.07 -2.45
CA VAL A 147 -13.06 22.96 -2.79
C VAL A 147 -12.15 22.23 -3.78
#